data_AF-A0A128A0D1-F1
#
_entry.id   AF-A0A128A0D1-F1
#
_cell.length_a   1.000
_cell.length_b   1.000
_cell.length_c   1.000
_cell.angle_alpha   90.00
_cell.angle_beta   90.00
_cell.angle_gamma   90.00
#
_symmetry.space_group_name_H-M   'P 1'
#
loop_
_entity.id
_entity.type
_entity.pdbx_description
1 polymer ?
#
loop_
_entity_poly.entity_id
_entity_poly.type
_entity_poly.pdbx_seq_one_letter_code
_entity_poly.pdbx_strand_id
1 'polypeptide(L)'
;MKILLIIFLALVGTLILNGPIQSYADPQLDALLRIATQARDNLNMNISQINNAPVEITSLFKQGSSETDALSKAIDKQDIVSARQHFLSAMNFFKATNDKINSLNATVGNDQQPVDAIQLQSEITRLEKFGQTLRTIAITNNINFDFTPFDKLIQKATQDLDAGKITEASKSIASANQFMNDAHDSLATVAKQRTSDKTITKTNSTSLESLKDTTKLKKHVS
;
A
#
# COMPACT_ATOMS: atom_id res chain seq x y z
N MET A 1 3.98 5.59 19.18
CA MET A 1 4.76 5.01 18.05
C MET A 1 4.17 5.49 16.73
N LYS A 2 4.84 6.41 16.01
CA LYS A 2 4.36 7.02 14.74
C LYS A 2 5.33 6.79 13.56
N ILE A 3 6.37 6.00 13.78
CA ILE A 3 7.47 5.77 12.82
C ILE A 3 7.17 4.63 11.83
N LEU A 4 6.28 3.68 12.17
CA LEU A 4 5.96 2.53 11.32
C LEU A 4 5.29 2.90 9.99
N LEU A 5 4.48 3.96 9.96
CA LEU A 5 3.75 4.39 8.77
C LEU A 5 4.68 4.98 7.69
N ILE A 6 5.80 5.59 8.11
CA ILE A 6 6.76 6.24 7.20
C ILE A 6 7.61 5.20 6.46
N ILE A 7 7.90 4.06 7.10
CA ILE A 7 8.72 2.99 6.52
C ILE A 7 7.93 2.20 5.45
N PHE A 8 6.62 2.00 5.65
CA PHE A 8 5.75 1.40 4.62
C PHE A 8 5.61 2.27 3.36
N LEU A 9 5.66 3.60 3.51
CA LEU A 9 5.49 4.57 2.42
C LEU A 9 6.75 4.75 1.56
N ALA A 10 7.94 4.66 2.16
CA ALA A 10 9.20 4.84 1.44
C ALA A 10 9.56 3.65 0.52
N LEU A 11 9.07 2.45 0.84
CA LEU A 11 9.51 1.21 0.17
C LEU A 11 8.83 0.96 -1.18
N VAL A 12 7.63 1.51 -1.40
CA VAL A 12 6.90 1.34 -2.67
C VAL A 12 7.46 2.26 -3.77
N GLY A 13 8.19 3.32 -3.40
CA GLY A 13 8.74 4.30 -4.35
C GLY A 13 10.08 3.91 -4.99
N THR A 14 10.88 3.03 -4.38
CA THR A 14 12.23 2.70 -4.88
C THR A 14 12.26 1.54 -5.88
N LEU A 15 11.16 0.81 -6.06
CA LEU A 15 11.08 -0.36 -6.95
C LEU A 15 10.93 -0.03 -8.45
N ILE A 16 10.97 1.25 -8.85
CA ILE A 16 10.80 1.69 -10.24
C ILE A 16 12.12 2.24 -10.85
N LEU A 17 13.29 1.89 -10.31
CA LEU A 17 14.58 2.21 -10.94
C LEU A 17 15.33 0.94 -11.37
N ASN A 18 15.10 0.54 -12.62
CA ASN A 18 15.88 -0.49 -13.31
C ASN A 18 17.25 0.09 -13.73
N GLY A 19 18.29 -0.18 -12.94
CA GLY A 19 19.71 -0.07 -13.31
C GLY A 19 20.37 -1.47 -13.33
N PRO A 20 21.52 -1.65 -14.01
CA PRO A 20 22.16 -2.95 -14.14
C PRO A 20 22.63 -3.47 -12.78
N ILE A 21 22.34 -4.75 -12.54
CA ILE A 21 22.55 -5.47 -11.30
C ILE A 21 24.06 -5.59 -11.05
N GLN A 22 24.51 -5.07 -9.91
CA GLN A 22 25.76 -5.52 -9.30
C GLN A 22 25.46 -6.13 -7.93
N SER A 23 26.01 -7.33 -7.76
CA SER A 23 25.95 -8.21 -6.59
C SER A 23 26.49 -7.52 -5.34
N TYR A 24 25.59 -7.16 -4.44
CA TYR A 24 25.78 -7.11 -3.00
C TYR A 24 24.45 -7.58 -2.41
N ALA A 25 24.47 -8.36 -1.32
CA ALA A 25 23.25 -8.78 -0.61
C ALA A 25 22.32 -7.57 -0.48
N ASP A 26 21.19 -7.58 -1.20
CA ASP A 26 20.34 -6.40 -1.38
C ASP A 26 19.80 -6.04 0.01
N PRO A 27 20.21 -4.90 0.61
CA PRO A 27 19.78 -4.50 1.95
C PRO A 27 18.25 -4.37 2.05
N GLN A 28 17.56 -4.34 0.90
CA GLN A 28 16.11 -4.33 0.80
C GLN A 28 15.48 -5.68 1.18
N LEU A 29 16.06 -6.84 0.84
CA LEU A 29 15.45 -8.14 1.12
C LEU A 29 15.44 -8.46 2.62
N ASP A 30 16.55 -8.21 3.30
CA ASP A 30 16.63 -8.36 4.76
C ASP A 30 15.67 -7.39 5.46
N ALA A 31 15.48 -6.19 4.91
CA ALA A 31 14.49 -5.25 5.40
C ALA A 31 13.05 -5.77 5.22
N LEU A 32 12.71 -6.40 4.09
CA LEU A 32 11.41 -7.03 3.87
C LEU A 32 11.13 -8.12 4.91
N LEU A 33 12.08 -9.02 5.12
CA LEU A 33 11.93 -10.11 6.10
C LEU A 33 11.77 -9.57 7.52
N ARG A 34 12.56 -8.55 7.89
CA ARG A 34 12.46 -7.90 9.19
C ARG A 34 11.09 -7.26 9.39
N ILE A 35 10.59 -6.52 8.41
CA ILE A 35 9.26 -5.88 8.48
C ILE A 35 8.17 -6.95 8.62
N ALA A 36 8.23 -8.01 7.80
CA ALA A 36 7.23 -9.06 7.83
C ALA A 36 7.20 -9.82 9.16
N THR A 37 8.39 -10.11 9.71
CA THR A 37 8.54 -10.74 11.02
C THR A 37 7.98 -9.86 12.14
N GLN A 38 8.29 -8.56 12.14
CA GLN A 38 7.75 -7.63 13.12
C GLN A 38 6.22 -7.51 13.04
N ALA A 39 5.65 -7.48 11.83
CA ALA A 39 4.20 -7.47 11.67
C ALA A 39 3.55 -8.75 12.23
N ARG A 40 4.13 -9.92 11.93
CA ARG A 40 3.71 -11.21 12.46
C ARG A 40 3.73 -11.23 13.99
N ASP A 41 4.83 -10.82 14.59
CA ASP A 41 5.01 -10.89 16.04
C ASP A 41 4.02 -9.96 16.77
N ASN A 42 3.85 -8.74 16.27
CA ASN A 42 2.88 -7.79 16.82
C ASN A 42 1.45 -8.30 16.72
N LEU A 43 1.07 -8.88 15.57
CA LEU A 43 -0.27 -9.46 15.41
C LEU A 43 -0.48 -10.68 16.30
N ASN A 44 0.53 -11.52 16.48
CA ASN A 44 0.45 -12.65 17.40
C ASN A 44 0.19 -12.17 18.85
N MET A 45 0.88 -11.11 19.28
CA MET A 45 0.62 -10.49 20.59
C MET A 45 -0.82 -9.98 20.69
N ASN A 46 -1.32 -9.24 19.70
CA ASN A 46 -2.71 -8.75 19.69
C ASN A 46 -3.73 -9.89 19.71
N ILE A 47 -3.54 -10.94 18.90
CA ILE A 47 -4.44 -12.10 18.87
C ILE A 47 -4.44 -12.84 20.21
N SER A 48 -3.29 -12.98 20.86
CA SER A 48 -3.17 -13.66 22.15
C SER A 48 -3.95 -12.95 23.28
N GLN A 49 -4.26 -11.66 23.11
CA GLN A 49 -5.08 -10.88 24.04
C GLN A 49 -6.58 -11.02 23.78
N ILE A 50 -6.99 -11.64 22.66
CA ILE A 50 -8.40 -11.86 22.30
C ILE A 50 -8.85 -13.20 22.88
N ASN A 51 -9.70 -13.16 23.90
CA ASN A 51 -10.35 -14.36 24.42
C ASN A 51 -11.22 -15.00 23.33
N ASN A 52 -10.97 -16.27 23.03
CA ASN A 52 -11.66 -17.01 21.96
C ASN A 52 -11.59 -16.32 20.59
N ALA A 53 -10.38 -15.98 20.14
CA ALA A 53 -10.15 -15.39 18.82
C ALA A 53 -10.90 -16.17 17.70
N PRO A 54 -11.73 -15.48 16.89
CA PRO A 54 -12.45 -16.12 15.79
C PRO A 54 -11.53 -16.87 14.83
N VAL A 55 -12.02 -18.02 14.34
CA VAL A 55 -11.29 -18.90 13.42
C VAL A 55 -10.76 -18.14 12.21
N GLU A 56 -11.55 -17.22 11.66
CA GLU A 56 -11.16 -16.39 10.51
C GLU A 56 -9.90 -15.54 10.78
N ILE A 57 -9.80 -14.91 11.95
CA ILE A 57 -8.60 -14.13 12.36
C ILE A 57 -7.39 -15.05 12.45
N THR A 58 -7.55 -16.21 13.11
CA THR A 58 -6.44 -17.16 13.25
C THR A 58 -6.00 -17.76 11.91
N SER A 59 -6.93 -17.90 10.94
CA SER A 59 -6.65 -18.42 9.60
C SER A 59 -5.86 -17.41 8.76
N LEU A 60 -6.33 -16.16 8.69
CA LEU A 60 -5.64 -15.08 7.99
C LEU A 60 -4.23 -14.85 8.56
N PHE A 61 -4.10 -14.87 9.88
CA PHE A 61 -2.81 -14.76 10.55
C PHE A 61 -1.84 -15.90 10.16
N LYS A 62 -2.33 -17.14 10.11
CA LYS A 62 -1.54 -18.31 9.68
C LYS A 62 -1.10 -18.20 8.22
N GLN A 63 -1.98 -17.72 7.33
CA GLN A 63 -1.64 -17.50 5.93
C GLN A 63 -0.53 -16.46 5.78
N GLY A 64 -0.63 -15.31 6.44
CA GLY A 64 0.43 -14.31 6.43
C GLY A 64 1.74 -14.80 7.04
N SER A 65 1.66 -15.65 8.08
CA SER A 65 2.85 -16.29 8.68
C SER A 65 3.52 -17.27 7.72
N SER A 66 2.75 -18.07 7.00
CA SER A 66 3.26 -19.00 5.99
C SER A 66 3.94 -18.27 4.83
N GLU A 67 3.37 -17.14 4.40
CA GLU A 67 3.98 -16.29 3.37
C GLU A 67 5.28 -15.63 3.87
N THR A 68 5.37 -15.29 5.15
CA THR A 68 6.62 -14.80 5.77
C THR A 68 7.70 -15.87 5.76
N ASP A 69 7.34 -17.14 6.00
CA ASP A 69 8.29 -18.25 5.93
C ASP A 69 8.72 -18.54 4.47
N ALA A 70 7.80 -18.38 3.51
CA ALA A 70 8.09 -18.49 2.08
C ALA A 70 9.01 -17.35 1.59
N LEU A 71 8.80 -16.13 2.08
CA LEU A 71 9.69 -14.99 1.88
C LEU A 71 11.11 -15.32 2.33
N SER A 72 11.28 -15.84 3.56
CA SER A 72 12.61 -16.23 4.06
C SER A 72 13.29 -17.25 3.14
N LYS A 73 12.57 -18.29 2.71
CA LYS A 73 13.09 -19.31 1.79
C LYS A 73 13.46 -18.75 0.42
N ALA A 74 12.71 -17.78 -0.09
CA ALA A 74 13.02 -17.13 -1.36
C ALA A 74 14.28 -16.25 -1.25
N ILE A 75 14.46 -15.57 -0.11
CA ILE A 75 15.68 -14.80 0.18
C ILE A 75 16.90 -15.73 0.26
N ASP A 76 16.80 -16.86 0.95
CA ASP A 76 17.89 -17.85 1.04
C ASP A 76 18.32 -18.38 -0.34
N LYS A 77 17.37 -18.46 -1.27
CA LYS A 77 17.59 -18.87 -2.67
C LYS A 77 17.99 -17.72 -3.59
N GLN A 78 18.10 -16.50 -3.06
CA GLN A 78 18.32 -15.26 -3.83
C GLN A 78 17.28 -15.02 -4.93
N ASP A 79 16.07 -15.56 -4.76
CA ASP A 79 14.94 -15.36 -5.68
C ASP A 79 14.21 -14.06 -5.31
N ILE A 80 14.71 -12.96 -5.86
CA ILE A 80 14.22 -11.60 -5.59
C ILE A 80 12.74 -11.44 -5.96
N VAL A 81 12.31 -12.07 -7.06
CA VAL A 81 10.94 -11.92 -7.58
C VAL A 81 9.97 -12.61 -6.63
N SER A 82 10.22 -13.87 -6.29
CA SER A 82 9.38 -14.63 -5.36
C SER A 82 9.41 -14.02 -3.96
N ALA A 83 10.57 -13.54 -3.49
CA ALA A 83 10.67 -12.87 -2.20
C ALA A 83 9.73 -11.66 -2.13
N ARG A 84 9.75 -10.78 -3.13
CA ARG A 84 8.85 -9.61 -3.15
C ARG A 84 7.37 -10.01 -3.21
N GLN A 85 7.03 -11.06 -3.95
CA GLN A 85 5.65 -11.56 -4.01
C GLN A 85 5.17 -12.10 -2.67
N HIS A 86 5.97 -12.95 -2.02
CA HIS A 86 5.67 -13.50 -0.70
C HIS A 86 5.57 -12.40 0.37
N PHE A 87 6.41 -11.37 0.31
CA PHE A 87 6.29 -10.20 1.20
C PHE A 87 4.94 -9.49 1.04
N LEU A 88 4.53 -9.16 -0.20
CA LEU A 88 3.26 -8.48 -0.44
C LEU A 88 2.06 -9.34 -0.02
N SER A 89 2.11 -10.65 -0.30
CA SER A 89 1.10 -11.62 0.13
C SER A 89 0.97 -11.64 1.66
N ALA A 90 2.10 -11.75 2.38
CA ALA A 90 2.12 -11.72 3.84
C ALA A 90 1.50 -10.43 4.39
N MET A 91 1.85 -9.27 3.83
CA MET A 91 1.35 -7.98 4.31
C MET A 91 -0.15 -7.81 4.07
N ASN A 92 -0.69 -8.33 2.96
CA ASN A 92 -2.13 -8.32 2.69
C ASN A 92 -2.90 -9.15 3.72
N PHE A 93 -2.42 -10.36 4.05
CA PHE A 93 -3.06 -11.20 5.07
C PHE A 93 -2.98 -10.56 6.46
N PHE A 94 -1.84 -9.97 6.83
CA PHE A 94 -1.69 -9.26 8.10
C PHE A 94 -2.59 -8.02 8.19
N LYS A 95 -2.73 -7.26 7.10
CA LYS A 95 -3.69 -6.16 7.04
C LYS A 95 -5.12 -6.67 7.27
N ALA A 96 -5.54 -7.71 6.55
CA ALA A 96 -6.89 -8.28 6.69
C ALA A 96 -7.13 -8.81 8.11
N THR A 97 -6.12 -9.43 8.73
CA THR A 97 -6.16 -9.87 10.13
C THR A 97 -6.39 -8.69 11.06
N ASN A 98 -5.61 -7.62 10.91
CA ASN A 98 -5.72 -6.40 11.72
C ASN A 98 -7.09 -5.73 11.57
N ASP A 99 -7.60 -5.62 10.35
CA ASP A 99 -8.92 -5.04 10.06
C ASP A 99 -10.03 -5.84 10.76
N LYS A 100 -9.94 -7.18 10.75
CA LYS A 100 -10.91 -8.04 11.43
C LYS A 100 -10.82 -7.91 12.95
N ILE A 101 -9.62 -7.83 13.53
CA ILE A 101 -9.44 -7.57 14.97
C ILE A 101 -10.10 -6.24 15.36
N ASN A 102 -9.87 -5.18 14.57
CA ASN A 102 -10.48 -3.87 14.83
C ASN A 102 -12.01 -3.90 14.73
N SER A 103 -12.58 -4.72 13.84
CA SER A 103 -14.02 -4.91 13.73
C SER A 103 -14.66 -5.60 14.94
N LEU A 104 -13.93 -6.51 15.61
CA LEU A 104 -14.42 -7.16 16.83
C LEU A 104 -14.56 -6.15 17.99
N ASN A 105 -13.58 -5.26 18.12
CA ASN A 105 -13.59 -4.23 19.16
C ASN A 105 -14.72 -3.22 18.97
N ALA A 106 -15.25 -3.07 17.75
CA ALA A 106 -16.40 -2.22 17.43
C ALA A 106 -17.76 -2.88 17.76
N THR A 107 -17.80 -4.18 18.11
CA THR A 107 -19.06 -4.93 18.32
C THR A 107 -19.40 -5.10 19.81
N VAL A 108 -18.54 -4.65 20.73
CA VAL A 108 -18.76 -4.80 22.19
C VAL A 108 -18.97 -3.44 22.85
N GLY A 109 -20.21 -2.93 22.79
CA GLY A 109 -20.64 -1.94 23.78
C GLY A 109 -21.87 -1.10 23.44
N ASN A 110 -23.04 -1.58 23.88
CA ASN A 110 -24.05 -0.67 24.40
C ASN A 110 -23.54 -0.13 25.75
N ASP A 111 -22.75 0.95 25.68
CA ASP A 111 -22.39 1.95 26.72
C ASP A 111 -21.08 2.71 26.34
N GLN A 112 -20.80 2.91 25.04
CA GLN A 112 -19.47 3.30 24.50
C GLN A 112 -19.34 4.71 23.90
N GLN A 113 -20.17 5.68 24.29
CA GLN A 113 -20.13 7.01 23.67
C GLN A 113 -18.73 7.72 23.70
N PRO A 114 -17.86 7.57 24.72
CA PRO A 114 -16.52 8.16 24.69
C PRO A 114 -15.51 7.38 23.83
N VAL A 115 -15.65 6.05 23.74
CA VAL A 115 -14.69 5.17 23.06
C VAL A 115 -14.85 5.27 21.54
N ASP A 116 -16.09 5.31 21.06
CA ASP A 116 -16.39 5.47 19.64
C ASP A 116 -15.91 6.82 19.10
N ALA A 117 -16.07 7.90 19.87
CA ALA A 117 -15.65 9.21 19.44
C ALA A 117 -14.12 9.32 19.27
N ILE A 118 -13.35 8.76 20.21
CA ILE A 118 -11.88 8.72 20.14
C ILE A 118 -11.42 7.88 18.96
N GLN A 119 -12.07 6.74 18.70
CA GLN A 119 -11.74 5.87 17.59
C GLN A 119 -12.02 6.54 16.24
N LEU A 120 -13.20 7.15 16.07
CA LEU A 120 -13.54 7.89 14.86
C LEU A 120 -12.63 9.09 14.63
N GLN A 121 -12.23 9.81 15.68
CA GLN A 121 -11.25 10.90 15.56
C GLN A 121 -9.90 10.39 15.04
N SER A 122 -9.43 9.25 15.55
CA SER A 122 -8.20 8.62 15.07
C SER A 122 -8.31 8.17 13.60
N GLU A 123 -9.47 7.67 13.19
CA GLU A 123 -9.74 7.31 11.79
C GLU A 123 -9.70 8.53 10.87
N ILE A 124 -10.32 9.65 11.27
CA ILE A 124 -10.30 10.92 10.53
C ILE A 124 -8.84 11.37 10.33
N THR A 125 -8.04 11.41 11.40
CA THR A 125 -6.62 11.80 11.31
C THR A 125 -5.80 10.86 10.43
N ARG A 126 -6.10 9.55 10.43
CA ARG A 126 -5.44 8.58 9.54
C ARG A 126 -5.76 8.90 8.09
N LEU A 127 -7.03 9.11 7.79
CA LEU A 127 -7.51 9.42 6.45
C LEU A 127 -6.92 10.72 5.93
N GLU A 128 -6.87 11.79 6.72
CA GLU A 128 -6.26 13.06 6.34
C GLU A 128 -4.80 12.89 5.87
N LYS A 129 -4.00 12.14 6.64
CA LYS A 129 -2.60 11.84 6.27
C LYS A 129 -2.50 11.03 4.98
N PHE A 130 -3.40 10.07 4.80
CA PHE A 130 -3.43 9.27 3.58
C PHE A 130 -3.82 10.11 2.37
N GLY A 131 -4.83 10.98 2.51
CA GLY A 131 -5.25 11.96 1.49
C GLY A 131 -4.11 12.89 1.08
N GLN A 132 -3.37 13.43 2.06
CA GLN A 132 -2.18 14.24 1.79
C GLN A 132 -1.12 13.48 1.01
N THR A 133 -0.88 12.20 1.37
CA THR A 133 0.09 11.36 0.66
C THR A 133 -0.31 11.14 -0.80
N LEU A 134 -1.56 10.74 -1.07
CA LEU A 134 -2.02 10.55 -2.44
C LEU A 134 -1.98 11.85 -3.24
N ARG A 135 -2.28 12.99 -2.61
CA ARG A 135 -2.15 14.31 -3.24
C ARG A 135 -0.70 14.62 -3.62
N THR A 136 0.26 14.35 -2.73
CA THR A 136 1.69 14.50 -3.03
C THR A 136 2.11 13.60 -4.19
N ILE A 137 1.67 12.34 -4.22
CA ILE A 137 1.95 11.42 -5.32
C ILE A 137 1.37 11.95 -6.64
N ALA A 138 0.12 12.41 -6.64
CA ALA A 138 -0.54 12.96 -7.82
C ALA A 138 0.21 14.19 -8.36
N ILE A 139 0.55 15.16 -7.49
CA ILE A 139 1.31 16.36 -7.87
C ILE A 139 2.69 16.00 -8.41
N THR A 140 3.44 15.16 -7.68
CA THR A 140 4.81 14.75 -8.06
C THR A 140 4.85 14.07 -9.42
N ASN A 141 3.77 13.36 -9.77
CA ASN A 141 3.64 12.67 -11.05
C ASN A 141 2.85 13.48 -12.09
N ASN A 142 2.51 14.75 -11.85
CA ASN A 142 1.69 15.56 -12.76
C ASN A 142 0.39 14.83 -13.18
N ILE A 143 -0.27 14.16 -12.23
CA ILE A 143 -1.58 13.53 -12.42
C ILE A 143 -2.63 14.50 -11.88
N ASN A 144 -3.56 14.90 -12.74
CA ASN A 144 -4.70 15.71 -12.35
C ASN A 144 -5.76 14.81 -11.71
N PHE A 145 -5.94 14.91 -10.39
CA PHE A 145 -6.95 14.16 -9.64
C PHE A 145 -7.65 15.10 -8.66
N ASP A 146 -8.99 15.11 -8.66
CA ASP A 146 -9.78 15.99 -7.79
C ASP A 146 -10.04 15.35 -6.43
N PHE A 147 -9.43 15.91 -5.38
CA PHE A 147 -9.62 15.48 -3.99
C PHE A 147 -10.73 16.25 -3.25
N THR A 148 -11.42 17.19 -3.91
CA THR A 148 -12.51 17.97 -3.29
C THR A 148 -13.62 17.09 -2.67
N PRO A 149 -14.05 15.97 -3.28
CA PRO A 149 -15.04 15.09 -2.66
C PRO A 149 -14.56 14.49 -1.33
N PHE A 150 -13.29 14.11 -1.27
CA PHE A 150 -12.66 13.62 -0.04
C PHE A 150 -12.61 14.69 1.05
N ASP A 151 -12.18 15.90 0.69
CA ASP A 151 -12.09 17.02 1.64
C ASP A 151 -13.48 17.31 2.27
N LYS A 152 -14.55 17.24 1.47
CA LYS A 152 -15.94 17.38 1.95
C LYS A 152 -16.36 16.25 2.89
N LEU A 153 -15.98 15.00 2.60
CA LEU A 153 -16.32 13.85 3.44
C LEU A 153 -15.62 13.91 4.80
N ILE A 154 -14.35 14.31 4.82
CA ILE A 154 -13.58 14.50 6.07
C ILE A 154 -14.13 15.66 6.89
N GLN A 155 -14.45 16.79 6.25
CA GLN A 155 -15.09 17.91 6.92
C GLN A 155 -16.42 17.49 7.55
N LYS A 156 -17.26 16.77 6.80
CA LYS A 156 -18.55 16.28 7.28
C LYS A 156 -18.39 15.30 8.44
N ALA A 157 -17.45 14.35 8.34
CA ALA A 157 -17.17 13.40 9.41
C ALA A 157 -16.74 14.11 10.71
N THR A 158 -15.91 15.13 10.60
CA THR A 158 -15.45 15.95 11.74
C THR A 158 -16.62 16.71 12.36
N GLN A 159 -17.44 17.38 11.55
CA GLN A 159 -18.62 18.11 12.03
C GLN A 159 -19.66 17.22 12.70
N ASP A 160 -19.93 16.05 12.13
CA ASP A 160 -20.86 15.08 12.70
C ASP A 160 -20.30 14.53 14.02
N LEU A 161 -19.00 14.27 14.11
CA LEU A 161 -18.34 13.80 15.32
C LEU A 161 -18.37 14.86 16.44
N ASP A 162 -18.04 16.10 16.13
CA ASP A 162 -18.11 17.24 17.06
C ASP A 162 -19.54 17.48 17.58
N ALA A 163 -20.55 17.17 16.75
CA ALA A 163 -21.96 17.23 17.11
C ALA A 163 -22.49 15.97 17.83
N GLY A 164 -21.63 14.98 18.11
CA GLY A 164 -21.99 13.71 18.75
C GLY A 164 -22.80 12.75 17.86
N LYS A 165 -22.88 13.01 16.55
CA LYS A 165 -23.58 12.19 15.55
C LYS A 165 -22.66 11.06 15.06
N ILE A 166 -22.42 10.10 15.95
CA ILE A 166 -21.45 9.01 15.75
C ILE A 166 -21.75 8.18 14.50
N THR A 167 -23.02 7.85 14.26
CA THR A 167 -23.44 7.04 13.10
C THR A 167 -23.17 7.75 11.77
N GLU A 168 -23.47 9.05 11.70
CA GLU A 168 -23.28 9.89 10.52
C GLU A 168 -21.81 10.18 10.25
N ALA A 169 -21.02 10.38 11.32
CA ALA A 169 -19.57 10.47 11.24
C ALA A 169 -18.96 9.18 10.68
N SER A 170 -19.36 8.03 11.23
CA SER A 170 -18.94 6.70 10.76
C SER A 170 -19.27 6.47 9.28
N LYS A 171 -20.49 6.81 8.84
CA LYS A 171 -20.87 6.72 7.42
C LYS A 171 -20.00 7.60 6.52
N SER A 172 -19.70 8.82 6.95
CA SER A 172 -18.86 9.76 6.20
C SER A 172 -17.40 9.26 6.10
N ILE A 173 -16.88 8.65 7.17
CA ILE A 173 -15.56 7.99 7.21
C ILE A 173 -15.51 6.77 6.27
N ALA A 174 -16.56 5.94 6.25
CA ALA A 174 -16.64 4.80 5.34
C ALA A 174 -16.59 5.24 3.87
N SER A 175 -17.35 6.28 3.50
CA SER A 175 -17.31 6.86 2.16
C SER A 175 -15.94 7.48 1.83
N ALA A 176 -15.28 8.13 2.80
CA ALA A 176 -13.93 8.66 2.61
C ALA A 176 -12.89 7.55 2.38
N ASN A 177 -12.97 6.44 3.12
CA ASN A 177 -12.13 5.26 2.89
C ASN A 177 -12.35 4.69 1.48
N GLN A 178 -13.61 4.56 1.04
CA GLN A 178 -13.91 4.08 -0.30
C GLN A 178 -13.32 4.99 -1.38
N PHE A 179 -13.53 6.30 -1.28
CA PHE A 179 -12.93 7.27 -2.19
C PHE A 179 -11.40 7.13 -2.28
N MET A 180 -10.75 6.94 -1.13
CA MET A 180 -9.29 6.80 -1.07
C MET A 180 -8.78 5.52 -1.74
N ASN A 181 -9.53 4.42 -1.66
CA ASN A 181 -9.22 3.19 -2.40
C ASN A 181 -9.37 3.43 -3.91
N ASP A 182 -10.47 4.05 -4.33
CA ASP A 182 -10.71 4.37 -5.75
C ASP A 182 -9.63 5.32 -6.32
N ALA A 183 -9.21 6.30 -5.52
CA ALA A 183 -8.12 7.21 -5.85
C ALA A 183 -6.79 6.48 -5.99
N HIS A 184 -6.47 5.56 -5.07
CA HIS A 184 -5.26 4.75 -5.14
C HIS A 184 -5.23 3.90 -6.41
N ASP A 185 -6.32 3.20 -6.73
CA ASP A 185 -6.42 2.34 -7.91
C ASP A 185 -6.33 3.15 -9.21
N SER A 186 -6.96 4.33 -9.24
CA SER A 186 -6.87 5.26 -10.38
C SER A 186 -5.44 5.75 -10.58
N LEU A 187 -4.76 6.18 -9.52
CA LEU A 187 -3.36 6.62 -9.57
C LEU A 187 -2.41 5.50 -10.00
N ALA A 188 -2.63 4.27 -9.48
CA ALA A 188 -1.84 3.10 -9.87
C ALA A 188 -2.04 2.73 -11.35
N THR A 189 -3.26 2.87 -11.87
CA THR A 189 -3.57 2.61 -13.28
C THR A 189 -2.89 3.61 -14.21
N VAL A 190 -2.93 4.90 -13.88
CA VAL A 190 -2.24 5.96 -14.64
C VAL A 190 -0.73 5.75 -14.64
N ALA A 191 -0.16 5.32 -13.51
CA ALA A 191 1.27 4.99 -13.42
C ALA A 191 1.65 3.82 -14.36
N LYS A 192 0.83 2.76 -14.42
CA LYS A 192 1.03 1.61 -15.32
C LYS A 192 0.98 2.02 -16.80
N GLN A 193 0.00 2.81 -17.21
CA GLN A 193 -0.13 3.26 -18.61
C GLN A 193 1.10 4.05 -19.08
N ARG A 194 1.63 4.95 -18.24
CA ARG A 194 2.85 5.71 -18.55
C ARG A 194 4.09 4.84 -18.71
N THR A 195 4.20 3.74 -17.97
CA THR A 195 5.31 2.78 -18.16
C THR A 195 5.20 2.02 -19.48
N SER A 196 3.98 1.68 -19.91
CA SER A 196 3.73 1.05 -21.21
C SER A 196 4.04 2.00 -22.38
N ASP A 197 3.59 3.26 -22.31
CA ASP A 197 3.85 4.26 -23.37
C ASP A 197 5.34 4.61 -23.49
N LYS A 198 6.07 4.66 -22.37
CA LYS A 198 7.54 4.79 -22.39
C LYS A 198 8.23 3.59 -23.05
N THR A 199 7.66 2.39 -22.91
CA THR A 199 8.20 1.17 -23.55
C THR A 199 7.97 1.21 -25.06
N ILE A 200 6.81 1.66 -25.52
CA ILE A 200 6.50 1.83 -26.95
C ILE A 200 7.39 2.93 -27.59
N THR A 201 7.55 4.07 -26.93
CA THR A 201 8.42 5.17 -27.44
C THR A 201 9.91 4.80 -27.48
N LYS A 202 10.41 4.05 -26.49
CA LYS A 202 11.80 3.52 -26.52
C LYS A 202 12.01 2.47 -27.61
N THR A 203 11.01 1.63 -27.87
CA THR A 203 11.07 0.60 -28.92
C THR A 203 11.07 1.24 -30.32
N ASN A 204 10.25 2.27 -30.53
CA ASN A 204 10.19 3.00 -31.80
C ASN A 204 11.44 3.85 -32.07
N SER A 205 12.04 4.48 -31.04
CA SER A 205 13.30 5.23 -31.21
C SER A 205 14.48 4.31 -31.53
N THR A 206 14.61 3.16 -30.86
CA THR A 206 15.65 2.16 -31.14
C THR A 206 15.53 1.58 -32.55
N SER A 207 14.30 1.42 -33.05
CA SER A 207 14.04 0.93 -34.41
C SER A 207 14.32 1.98 -35.50
N LEU A 208 14.20 3.28 -35.18
CA LEU A 208 14.54 4.38 -36.09
C LEU A 208 16.05 4.66 -36.15
N GLU A 209 16.80 4.38 -35.08
CA GLU A 209 18.27 4.46 -35.09
C GLU A 209 18.91 3.34 -35.93
N SER A 210 18.41 2.10 -35.85
CA SER A 210 18.92 0.98 -36.66
C SER A 210 18.62 1.10 -38.17
N LEU A 211 17.58 1.85 -38.54
CA LEU A 211 17.28 2.19 -39.94
C LEU A 211 18.18 3.32 -40.50
N LYS A 212 18.71 4.20 -39.64
CA LYS A 212 19.65 5.26 -40.07
C LYS A 212 21.05 4.71 -40.36
N ASP A 213 21.51 3.72 -39.58
CA ASP A 213 22.84 3.11 -39.79
C ASP A 213 22.92 2.24 -41.06
N THR A 214 21.83 1.56 -41.42
CA THR A 214 21.78 0.76 -42.67
C THR A 214 21.75 1.63 -43.93
N THR A 215 21.29 2.89 -43.83
CA THR A 215 21.26 3.82 -44.97
C THR A 215 22.63 4.44 -45.26
N LYS A 216 23.51 4.56 -44.26
CA LYS A 216 24.90 5.03 -44.47
C LYS A 216 25.81 4.00 -45.11
N LEU A 217 25.55 2.71 -44.93
CA LEU A 217 26.39 1.64 -45.50
C LEU A 217 26.18 1.41 -47.00
N LYS A 218 25.05 1.85 -47.56
CA LYS A 218 24.74 1.71 -49.00
C LYS A 218 25.30 2.81 -49.91
N LYS A 219 25.95 3.85 -49.36
CA LYS A 219 26.45 5.00 -50.15
C LYS A 219 27.94 4.94 -50.52
N HIS A 220 28.62 3.82 -50.24
CA HIS A 220 30.03 3.60 -50.59
C HIS A 220 30.28 2.36 -51.47
N VAL A 221 29.26 1.91 -52.21
CA VAL A 221 29.42 0.92 -53.28
C VAL A 221 28.68 1.40 -54.54
N SER A 222 29.28 2.37 -55.22
CA SER A 222 29.11 2.65 -56.66
C SER A 222 30.32 3.42 -57.14
#